data_AF-A0AAD6W331-F1
#
_entry.id   AF-A0AAD6W331-F1
#
_cell.length_a   1.000
_cell.length_b   1.000
_cell.length_c   1.000
_cell.angle_alpha   90.00
_cell.angle_beta   90.00
_cell.angle_gamma   90.00
#
_symmetry.space_group_name_H-M   'P 1'
#
loop_
_entity.id
_entity.type
_entity.pdbx_description
1 polymer ?
#
loop_
_entity_poly.entity_id
_entity_poly.type
_entity_poly.pdbx_seq_one_letter_code
_entity_poly.pdbx_strand_id
1 'polypeptide(L)'
;MMATAPGKCFLVTGPPLSPAEVSHNFSPESIRWPTVGKYKVDIASFEALALPELQIKEDTDLFIIDEVGKMELFSSPFFPAVLKVLESNIPLLASVPIPKFGRDIPAVARLRDHPGAKIFTLRPSNRDAVKEQIYTQLVDSE
;
A
#
# COMPACT_ATOMS: atom_id res chain seq x y z
N MET A 1 17.75 -27.57 8.13
CA MET A 1 17.32 -26.16 8.30
C MET A 1 16.11 -25.97 7.41
N MET A 2 14.92 -25.86 8.00
CA MET A 2 13.69 -25.59 7.25
C MET A 2 13.75 -24.15 6.75
N ALA A 3 13.60 -23.96 5.44
CA ALA A 3 13.40 -22.63 4.88
C ALA A 3 12.01 -22.17 5.32
N THR A 4 11.95 -21.18 6.21
CA THR A 4 10.71 -20.48 6.55
C THR A 4 10.17 -19.86 5.26
N ALA A 5 8.93 -20.21 4.91
CA ALA A 5 8.29 -19.66 3.72
C ALA A 5 8.19 -18.13 3.87
N PRO A 6 8.49 -17.35 2.82
CA PRO A 6 8.36 -15.89 2.89
C PRO A 6 6.91 -15.51 3.26
N GLY A 7 6.76 -14.43 4.05
CA GLY A 7 5.45 -13.89 4.42
C GLY A 7 4.59 -13.68 3.16
N LYS A 8 3.33 -14.14 3.22
CA LYS A 8 2.42 -14.02 2.07
C LYS A 8 2.06 -12.54 1.87
N CYS A 9 2.34 -12.01 0.69
CA CYS A 9 1.96 -10.65 0.32
C CYS A 9 0.79 -10.67 -0.67
N PHE A 10 -0.26 -9.91 -0.38
CA PHE A 10 -1.45 -9.76 -1.21
C PHE A 10 -1.56 -8.31 -1.66
N LEU A 11 -1.49 -8.06 -2.97
CA LEU A 11 -1.73 -6.74 -3.52
C LEU A 11 -3.11 -6.66 -4.17
N VAL A 12 -3.91 -5.69 -3.75
CA VAL A 12 -5.29 -5.47 -4.21
C VAL A 12 -5.34 -4.19 -5.04
N THR A 13 -5.87 -4.26 -6.25
CA THR A 13 -5.98 -3.08 -7.13
C THR A 13 -7.44 -2.78 -7.43
N GLY A 14 -7.88 -1.52 -7.35
CA GLY A 14 -9.24 -1.08 -7.70
C GLY A 14 -9.30 -0.09 -8.88
N PRO A 15 -10.49 0.18 -9.44
CA PRO A 15 -10.68 1.22 -10.45
C PRO A 15 -10.37 2.61 -9.85
N PRO A 16 -9.92 3.58 -10.67
CA PRO A 16 -9.55 4.90 -10.17
C PRO A 16 -10.73 5.66 -9.55
N LEU A 17 -10.52 6.22 -8.35
CA LEU A 17 -11.52 7.03 -7.65
C LEU A 17 -11.76 8.39 -8.33
N SER A 18 -12.99 8.91 -8.24
CA SER A 18 -13.39 10.25 -8.68
C SER A 18 -13.08 11.31 -7.61
N PRO A 19 -12.82 12.58 -7.97
CA PRO A 19 -12.40 13.58 -6.98
C PRO A 19 -13.60 14.18 -6.21
N ALA A 20 -13.61 14.08 -4.88
CA ALA A 20 -14.54 14.81 -4.00
C ALA A 20 -14.05 16.25 -3.68
N GLU A 21 -14.95 17.16 -3.29
CA GLU A 21 -14.65 18.56 -2.93
C GLU A 21 -14.63 18.77 -1.41
N VAL A 22 -13.61 19.47 -0.91
CA VAL A 22 -13.48 19.88 0.51
C VAL A 22 -12.90 21.30 0.56
N SER A 23 -13.44 22.16 1.43
CA SER A 23 -12.96 23.53 1.71
C SER A 23 -11.90 23.55 2.82
N HIS A 24 -10.90 24.41 2.71
CA HIS A 24 -9.70 24.44 3.55
C HIS A 24 -9.47 25.79 4.26
N ASN A 25 -9.08 25.72 5.53
CA ASN A 25 -8.33 26.75 6.24
C ASN A 25 -6.83 26.39 6.16
N PHE A 26 -5.98 27.29 5.65
CA PHE A 26 -4.56 27.03 5.37
C PHE A 26 -3.62 27.70 6.39
N SER A 27 -2.52 27.02 6.75
CA SER A 27 -1.38 27.58 7.48
C SER A 27 -0.20 27.92 6.55
N PRO A 28 0.76 28.78 6.96
CA PRO A 28 1.79 29.34 6.07
C PRO A 28 2.85 28.35 5.54
N GLU A 29 2.91 27.09 6.00
CA GLU A 29 3.84 26.07 5.47
C GLU A 29 3.43 25.51 4.09
N SER A 30 2.25 25.92 3.60
CA SER A 30 1.59 25.44 2.39
C SER A 30 2.34 25.67 1.05
N ILE A 31 3.54 26.27 1.06
CA ILE A 31 4.30 26.64 -0.16
C ILE A 31 5.17 25.49 -0.70
N ARG A 32 5.46 24.44 0.09
CA ARG A 32 6.36 23.33 -0.32
C ARG A 32 5.72 21.95 -0.46
N TRP A 33 4.40 21.83 -0.29
CA TRP A 33 3.74 20.53 -0.34
C TRP A 33 3.67 20.00 -1.78
N PRO A 34 4.08 18.73 -2.02
CA PRO A 34 3.86 18.09 -3.31
C PRO A 34 2.39 18.10 -3.70
N THR A 35 2.13 18.10 -5.00
CA THR A 35 0.75 18.15 -5.50
C THR A 35 0.42 16.96 -6.38
N VAL A 36 -0.81 16.49 -6.25
CA VAL A 36 -1.42 15.46 -7.11
C VAL A 36 -2.75 15.98 -7.62
N GLY A 37 -2.75 16.49 -8.85
CA GLY A 37 -3.92 17.18 -9.39
C GLY A 37 -4.26 18.41 -8.55
N LYS A 38 -5.47 18.44 -7.99
CA LYS A 38 -5.93 19.53 -7.12
C LYS A 38 -5.51 19.38 -5.65
N TYR A 39 -4.92 18.24 -5.27
CA TYR A 39 -4.60 17.92 -3.88
C TYR A 39 -3.16 18.29 -3.55
N LYS A 40 -2.94 18.76 -2.32
CA LYS A 40 -1.61 18.89 -1.71
C LYS A 40 -1.37 17.74 -0.74
N VAL A 41 -0.15 17.25 -0.68
CA VAL A 41 0.25 16.15 0.19
C VAL A 41 1.01 16.71 1.38
N ASP A 42 0.44 16.54 2.58
CA ASP A 42 1.14 16.83 3.83
C ASP A 42 1.97 15.60 4.22
N ILE A 43 3.23 15.60 3.79
CA ILE A 43 4.16 14.49 4.04
C ILE A 43 4.45 14.35 5.54
N ALA A 44 4.59 15.46 6.28
CA ALA A 44 5.01 15.41 7.68
C ALA A 44 3.94 14.75 8.55
N SER A 45 2.68 15.13 8.36
CA SER A 45 1.55 14.51 9.05
C SER A 45 1.39 13.04 8.67
N PHE A 46 1.60 12.69 7.39
CA PHE A 46 1.59 11.30 6.93
C PHE A 46 2.70 10.46 7.58
N GLU A 47 3.94 10.95 7.57
CA GLU A 47 5.10 10.24 8.12
C GLU A 47 4.99 10.01 9.63
N ALA A 48 4.48 10.99 10.36
CA ALA A 48 4.26 10.89 11.81
C ALA A 48 3.26 9.78 12.18
N LEU A 49 2.34 9.42 11.29
CA LEU A 49 1.36 8.37 11.49
C LEU A 49 1.78 7.03 10.87
N ALA A 50 2.23 7.03 9.60
CA ALA A 50 2.46 5.81 8.85
C ALA A 50 3.77 5.10 9.21
N LEU A 51 4.87 5.84 9.47
CA LEU A 51 6.18 5.21 9.70
C LEU A 51 6.28 4.43 11.02
N PRO A 52 5.66 4.88 12.13
CA PRO A 52 5.60 4.10 13.37
C PRO A 52 4.83 2.79 13.20
N GLU A 53 3.76 2.78 12.40
CA GLU A 53 2.93 1.59 12.16
C GLU A 53 3.62 0.56 11.27
N LEU A 54 4.60 0.96 10.46
CA LEU A 54 5.42 0.05 9.65
C LEU A 54 6.61 -0.56 10.40
N GLN A 55 6.75 -0.30 11.70
CA GLN A 55 7.78 -0.95 12.52
C GLN A 55 7.36 -2.40 12.80
N ILE A 56 8.23 -3.34 12.43
CA ILE A 56 8.03 -4.77 12.69
C ILE A 56 8.15 -5.03 14.18
N LYS A 57 7.05 -5.47 14.80
CA LYS A 57 7.00 -5.91 16.19
C LYS A 57 6.75 -7.42 16.23
N GLU A 58 7.23 -8.09 17.26
CA GLU A 58 7.13 -9.55 17.39
C GLU A 58 5.68 -10.05 17.53
N ASP A 59 4.77 -9.17 17.97
CA ASP A 59 3.35 -9.44 18.19
C ASP A 59 2.46 -9.03 17.00
N THR A 60 3.04 -8.72 15.84
CA THR A 60 2.26 -8.31 14.66
C THR A 60 1.91 -9.51 13.79
N ASP A 61 0.61 -9.81 13.70
CA ASP A 61 0.09 -10.94 12.91
C ASP A 61 -0.14 -10.62 11.42
N LEU A 62 -0.42 -9.36 11.09
CA LEU A 62 -0.78 -8.92 9.74
C LEU A 62 -0.53 -7.42 9.56
N PHE A 63 0.11 -7.05 8.46
CA PHE A 63 0.14 -5.66 8.00
C PHE A 63 -0.96 -5.39 6.99
N ILE A 64 -1.63 -4.24 7.13
CA ILE A 64 -2.61 -3.74 6.17
C ILE A 64 -2.20 -2.35 5.71
N ILE A 65 -2.08 -2.15 4.39
CA ILE A 65 -1.73 -0.86 3.80
C ILE A 65 -2.71 -0.51 2.68
N ASP A 66 -3.58 0.45 2.91
CA ASP A 66 -4.50 0.98 1.90
C ASP A 66 -4.17 2.46 1.67
N GLU A 67 -3.39 2.91 0.68
CA GLU A 67 -2.81 2.32 -0.53
C GLU A 67 -1.28 2.53 -0.53
N VAL A 68 -0.52 1.78 -1.32
CA VAL A 68 0.86 2.15 -1.72
C VAL A 68 0.82 2.84 -3.08
N GLY A 69 0.54 4.14 -3.05
CA GLY A 69 0.22 4.93 -4.22
C GLY A 69 1.12 6.14 -4.42
N LYS A 70 0.76 6.97 -5.42
CA LYS A 70 1.56 8.16 -5.80
C LYS A 70 1.71 9.15 -4.64
N MET A 71 0.69 9.28 -3.78
CA MET A 71 0.67 10.29 -2.72
C MET A 71 1.60 9.89 -1.57
N GLU A 72 1.57 8.63 -1.17
CA GLU A 72 2.37 8.06 -0.09
C GLU A 72 3.85 7.99 -0.49
N LEU A 73 4.13 7.75 -1.77
CA LEU A 73 5.49 7.70 -2.32
C LEU A 73 6.20 9.06 -2.40
N PHE A 74 5.55 10.17 -2.03
CA PHE A 74 6.28 11.42 -1.77
C PHE A 74 7.08 11.38 -0.47
N SER A 75 6.72 10.49 0.46
CA SER A 75 7.55 10.19 1.63
C SER A 75 8.72 9.29 1.23
N SER A 76 9.93 9.84 1.29
CA SER A 76 11.15 9.07 1.00
C SER A 76 11.39 7.86 1.94
N PRO A 77 11.08 7.89 3.26
CA PRO A 77 11.22 6.72 4.12
C PRO A 77 10.11 5.68 3.99
N PHE A 78 8.94 6.04 3.44
CA PHE A 78 7.78 5.14 3.39
C PHE A 78 8.04 3.88 2.57
N PHE A 79 8.47 4.03 1.31
CA PHE A 79 8.67 2.87 0.44
C PHE A 79 9.73 1.87 0.95
N PRO A 80 10.89 2.32 1.46
CA PRO A 80 11.82 1.42 2.15
C PRO A 80 11.21 0.69 3.35
N ALA A 81 10.32 1.33 4.12
CA ALA A 81 9.65 0.69 5.25
C ALA A 81 8.66 -0.40 4.78
N VAL A 82 7.90 -0.14 3.71
CA VAL A 82 7.01 -1.15 3.08
C VAL A 82 7.82 -2.35 2.58
N LEU A 83 8.99 -2.13 1.98
CA LEU A 83 9.85 -3.23 1.54
C LEU A 83 10.36 -4.08 2.70
N LYS A 84 10.71 -3.47 3.84
CA LYS A 84 11.11 -4.23 5.04
C LYS A 84 9.98 -5.13 5.55
N VAL A 85 8.76 -4.62 5.56
CA VAL A 85 7.57 -5.41 5.92
C VAL A 85 7.38 -6.57 4.94
N LEU A 86 7.53 -6.30 3.63
CA LEU A 86 7.41 -7.32 2.59
C LEU A 86 8.49 -8.42 2.69
N GLU A 87 9.69 -8.08 3.15
CA GLU A 87 10.80 -9.01 3.38
C GLU A 87 10.68 -9.76 4.72
N SER A 88 9.69 -9.42 5.55
CA SER A 88 9.44 -10.09 6.83
C SER A 88 8.66 -11.41 6.65
N ASN A 89 8.55 -12.17 7.74
CA ASN A 89 7.71 -13.37 7.77
C ASN A 89 6.24 -13.07 8.07
N ILE A 90 5.88 -11.79 8.27
CA ILE A 90 4.53 -11.38 8.62
C ILE A 90 3.74 -11.14 7.32
N PRO A 91 2.53 -11.69 7.20
CA PRO A 91 1.65 -11.42 6.07
C PRO A 91 1.43 -9.91 5.84
N LEU A 92 1.38 -9.50 4.58
CA LEU A 92 1.09 -8.12 4.16
C LEU A 92 -0.08 -8.12 3.18
N LEU A 93 -1.15 -7.40 3.52
CA LEU A 93 -2.24 -7.06 2.61
C LEU A 93 -2.12 -5.58 2.25
N ALA A 94 -1.77 -5.27 1.01
CA ALA A 94 -1.66 -3.89 0.55
C ALA A 94 -2.55 -3.64 -0.67
N SER A 95 -3.01 -2.40 -0.87
CA SER A 95 -3.61 -1.98 -2.13
C SER A 95 -2.61 -1.19 -2.97
N VAL A 96 -2.66 -1.34 -4.29
CA VAL A 96 -1.77 -0.64 -5.23
C VAL A 96 -2.55 -0.10 -6.43
N PRO A 97 -2.14 1.05 -6.99
CA PRO A 97 -2.81 1.61 -8.15
C PRO A 97 -2.53 0.80 -9.41
N ILE A 98 -3.51 0.73 -10.31
CA ILE A 98 -3.32 0.17 -11.65
C ILE A 98 -2.52 1.17 -12.50
N PRO A 99 -1.55 0.72 -13.30
CA PRO A 99 -0.86 1.58 -14.27
C PRO A 99 -1.86 2.29 -15.20
N LYS A 100 -1.81 3.63 -15.23
CA LYS A 100 -2.67 4.43 -16.12
C LYS A 100 -1.93 4.74 -17.41
N PHE A 101 -2.52 4.37 -18.55
CA PHE A 101 -1.98 4.68 -19.90
C PHE A 101 -0.53 4.21 -20.11
N GLY A 102 -0.14 3.06 -19.54
CA GLY A 102 1.21 2.51 -19.65
C GLY A 102 2.27 3.21 -18.80
N ARG A 103 1.91 4.23 -18.01
CA ARG A 103 2.82 4.83 -17.02
C ARG A 103 2.64 4.12 -15.68
N ASP A 104 3.58 3.23 -15.41
CA ASP A 104 3.69 2.56 -14.12
C ASP A 104 4.52 3.41 -13.15
N ILE A 105 4.22 3.30 -11.86
CA ILE A 105 5.05 3.92 -10.82
C ILE A 105 6.14 2.90 -10.47
N PRO A 106 7.44 3.21 -10.64
CA PRO A 106 8.50 2.21 -10.49
C PRO A 106 8.49 1.47 -9.14
N ALA A 107 8.14 2.17 -8.05
CA ALA A 107 7.99 1.58 -6.73
C ALA A 107 6.83 0.58 -6.66
N VAL A 108 5.69 0.89 -7.29
CA VAL A 108 4.53 0.00 -7.36
C VAL A 108 4.83 -1.22 -8.24
N ALA A 109 5.51 -1.01 -9.38
CA ALA A 109 5.98 -2.09 -10.23
C ALA A 109 6.86 -3.08 -9.44
N ARG A 110 7.80 -2.56 -8.65
CA ARG A 110 8.69 -3.37 -7.80
C ARG A 110 7.93 -4.22 -6.78
N LEU A 111 6.84 -3.71 -6.18
CA LEU A 111 6.01 -4.50 -5.28
C LEU A 111 5.26 -5.61 -6.03
N ARG A 112 4.69 -5.27 -7.19
CA ARG A 112 3.96 -6.22 -8.02
C ARG A 112 4.84 -7.37 -8.51
N ASP A 113 6.06 -7.05 -8.90
CA ASP A 113 6.99 -8.00 -9.51
C ASP A 113 7.79 -8.79 -8.44
N HIS A 114 7.50 -8.58 -7.15
CA HIS A 114 8.12 -9.32 -6.07
C HIS A 114 7.71 -10.81 -6.09
N PRO A 115 8.65 -11.76 -5.96
CA PRO A 115 8.34 -13.19 -6.11
C PRO A 115 7.38 -13.74 -5.05
N GLY A 116 7.32 -13.11 -3.86
CA GLY A 116 6.38 -13.45 -2.79
C GLY A 116 5.02 -12.73 -2.88
N ALA A 117 4.82 -11.85 -3.88
CA ALA A 117 3.58 -11.10 -4.02
C ALA A 117 2.55 -11.85 -4.88
N LYS A 118 1.32 -11.93 -4.39
CA LYS A 118 0.15 -12.40 -5.13
C LYS A 118 -0.79 -11.23 -5.40
N ILE A 119 -1.11 -11.02 -6.66
CA ILE A 119 -1.86 -9.85 -7.12
C ILE A 119 -3.31 -10.22 -7.40
N PHE A 120 -4.25 -9.45 -6.86
CA PHE A 120 -5.67 -9.54 -7.17
C PHE A 120 -6.16 -8.24 -7.80
N THR A 121 -6.58 -8.32 -9.06
CA THR A 121 -7.22 -7.20 -9.75
C THR A 121 -8.73 -7.20 -9.47
N LEU A 122 -9.20 -6.23 -8.68
CA LEU A 122 -10.62 -6.09 -8.39
C LEU A 122 -11.40 -5.50 -9.56
N ARG A 123 -12.59 -6.05 -9.76
CA ARG A 123 -13.66 -5.58 -10.63
C ARG A 123 -14.96 -5.63 -9.81
N PRO A 124 -15.98 -4.82 -10.16
CA PRO A 124 -17.27 -4.90 -9.47
C PRO A 124 -17.84 -6.31 -9.42
N SER A 125 -17.63 -7.11 -10.48
CA SER A 125 -18.14 -8.47 -10.61
C SER A 125 -17.38 -9.55 -9.82
N ASN A 126 -16.14 -9.29 -9.36
CA ASN A 126 -15.33 -10.29 -8.67
C ASN A 126 -15.01 -9.91 -7.21
N ARG A 127 -15.55 -8.78 -6.71
CA ARG A 127 -15.23 -8.23 -5.40
C ARG A 127 -15.43 -9.24 -4.27
N ASP A 128 -16.60 -9.88 -4.22
CA ASP A 128 -16.92 -10.82 -3.16
C ASP A 128 -16.07 -12.09 -3.25
N ALA A 129 -15.86 -12.61 -4.47
CA ALA A 129 -15.01 -13.78 -4.68
C ALA A 129 -13.54 -13.54 -4.28
N VAL A 130 -12.98 -12.37 -4.63
CA VAL A 130 -11.61 -12.01 -4.24
C VAL A 130 -11.49 -11.83 -2.74
N LYS A 131 -12.50 -11.21 -2.09
CA LYS A 131 -12.55 -11.08 -0.63
C LYS A 131 -12.47 -12.44 0.05
N GLU A 132 -13.28 -13.42 -0.37
CA GLU A 132 -13.21 -14.78 0.18
C GLU A 132 -11.85 -15.44 -0.08
N GLN A 133 -11.28 -15.30 -1.29
CA GLN A 133 -9.96 -15.85 -1.62
C GLN A 133 -8.84 -15.28 -0.73
N ILE A 134 -8.84 -13.98 -0.47
CA ILE A 134 -7.86 -13.33 0.40
C ILE A 134 -8.04 -13.82 1.84
N TYR A 135 -9.29 -13.85 2.33
CA TYR A 135 -9.61 -14.32 3.67
C TYR A 135 -9.12 -15.75 3.91
N THR A 136 -9.45 -16.69 3.02
CA THR A 136 -8.98 -18.08 3.11
C THR A 136 -7.46 -18.16 3.16
N GLN A 137 -6.76 -17.40 2.32
CA GLN A 137 -5.29 -17.46 2.28
C GLN A 137 -4.60 -16.84 3.50
N LEU A 138 -5.25 -15.86 4.15
CA LEU A 138 -4.76 -15.26 5.39
C LEU A 138 -4.97 -16.22 6.57
N VAL A 139 -6.16 -16.83 6.68
CA VAL A 139 -6.50 -17.75 7.77
C VAL A 139 -5.78 -19.09 7.66
N ASP A 140 -5.60 -19.63 6.45
CA ASP A 140 -4.87 -20.89 6.20
C ASP A 140 -3.33 -20.69 6.24
N SER A 141 -2.83 -19.81 7.11
CA SER A 141 -1.40 -19.52 7.29
C SER A 141 -0.79 -20.16 8.54
N GLU A 142 -1.48 -21.14 9.15
CA GLU A 142 -0.90 -22.05 10.15
C GLU A 142 -0.05 -23.18 9.53
#